data_AF-A0A257B024-F1
#
_entry.id   AF-A0A257B024-F1
#
_cell.length_a   1.000
_cell.length_b   1.000
_cell.length_c   1.000
_cell.angle_alpha   90.00
_cell.angle_beta   90.00
_cell.angle_gamma   90.00
#
_symmetry.space_group_name_H-M   'P 1'
#
loop_
_entity.id
_entity.type
_entity.pdbx_description
1 polymer ?
#
loop_
_entity_poly.entity_id
_entity_poly.type
_entity_poly.pdbx_seq_one_letter_code
_entity_poly.pdbx_strand_id
1 'polypeptide(L)'
;MTTHWLLALPFLLQGAAMVADEFWFHWRRGLGRWERIGHPVDTLTVLVCYGIALLAPYSPTALAWYVGCAAFSMLCVTKDELVHARACSPGEHWLHAVLFLLHPVTLAAAALIWMDAPPGAAAGKSFLAGAFGVSAAFGLYQLLYWNVWRPRPA
;
A
#
# COMPACT_ATOMS: atom_id res chain seq x y z
N MET A 1 -5.89 -14.85 -21.49
CA MET A 1 -6.49 -13.54 -21.14
C MET A 1 -7.29 -13.54 -19.83
N THR A 2 -7.45 -14.67 -19.12
CA THR A 2 -8.33 -14.78 -17.95
C THR A 2 -7.65 -14.61 -16.58
N THR A 3 -6.31 -14.67 -16.51
CA THR A 3 -5.58 -14.71 -15.22
C THR A 3 -5.37 -13.35 -14.56
N HIS A 4 -5.35 -12.25 -15.33
CA HIS A 4 -5.00 -10.93 -14.79
C HIS A 4 -6.04 -10.34 -13.83
N TRP A 5 -7.32 -10.67 -13.99
CA TRP A 5 -8.38 -10.15 -13.11
C TRP A 5 -8.28 -10.73 -11.68
N LEU A 6 -7.82 -11.97 -11.54
CA LEU A 6 -7.58 -12.57 -10.22
C LEU A 6 -6.41 -11.88 -9.51
N LEU A 7 -5.39 -11.44 -10.25
CA LEU A 7 -4.25 -10.70 -9.69
C LEU A 7 -4.61 -9.25 -9.35
N ALA A 8 -5.67 -8.69 -9.94
CA ALA A 8 -6.17 -7.37 -9.57
C ALA A 8 -6.98 -7.38 -8.27
N LEU A 9 -7.60 -8.52 -7.91
CA LEU A 9 -8.49 -8.63 -6.76
C LEU A 9 -7.84 -8.20 -5.42
N PRO A 10 -6.60 -8.60 -5.08
CA PRO A 10 -5.94 -8.14 -3.85
C PRO A 10 -5.83 -6.62 -3.76
N PHE A 11 -5.49 -5.94 -4.86
CA PHE A 11 -5.41 -4.47 -4.91
C PHE A 11 -6.76 -3.82 -4.65
N LEU A 12 -7.83 -4.37 -5.24
CA LEU A 12 -9.19 -3.84 -5.06
C LEU A 12 -9.68 -4.00 -3.63
N LEU A 13 -9.44 -5.18 -3.04
CA LEU A 13 -9.79 -5.45 -1.65
C LEU A 13 -8.98 -4.58 -0.68
N GLN A 14 -7.67 -4.44 -0.92
CA GLN A 14 -6.82 -3.59 -0.10
C GLN A 14 -7.22 -2.12 -0.24
N GLY A 15 -7.47 -1.64 -1.45
CA GLY A 15 -7.94 -0.28 -1.70
C GLY A 15 -9.27 0.01 -1.01
N ALA A 16 -10.24 -0.91 -1.08
CA ALA A 16 -11.52 -0.77 -0.40
C ALA A 16 -11.36 -0.72 1.13
N ALA A 17 -10.51 -1.59 1.68
CA ALA A 17 -10.20 -1.59 3.11
C ALA A 17 -9.49 -0.30 3.54
N MET A 18 -8.53 0.22 2.76
CA MET A 18 -7.85 1.49 3.02
C MET A 18 -8.80 2.68 2.95
N VAL A 19 -9.77 2.69 2.01
CA VAL A 19 -10.82 3.72 1.93
C VAL A 19 -11.71 3.68 3.17
N ALA A 20 -12.12 2.49 3.62
CA ALA A 20 -12.89 2.35 4.86
C ALA A 20 -12.08 2.86 6.07
N ASP A 21 -10.81 2.49 6.17
CA ASP A 21 -9.91 2.91 7.25
C ASP A 21 -9.80 4.44 7.30
N GLU A 22 -9.47 5.06 6.18
CA GLU A 22 -9.27 6.50 6.08
C GLU A 22 -10.57 7.29 6.30
N PHE A 23 -11.62 7.03 5.53
CA PHE A 23 -12.79 7.90 5.51
C PHE A 23 -13.81 7.57 6.60
N TRP A 24 -13.75 6.39 7.20
CA TRP A 24 -14.59 6.05 8.36
C TRP A 24 -13.85 6.20 9.67
N PHE A 25 -12.75 5.47 9.88
CA PHE A 25 -12.06 5.44 11.18
C PHE A 25 -11.19 6.68 11.40
N HIS A 26 -10.26 6.99 10.50
CA HIS A 26 -9.36 8.13 10.68
C HIS A 26 -10.10 9.46 10.72
N TRP A 27 -11.10 9.67 9.86
CA TRP A 27 -11.87 10.91 9.88
C TRP A 27 -12.58 11.16 11.22
N ARG A 28 -13.17 10.11 11.81
CA ARG A 28 -13.86 10.16 13.11
C ARG A 28 -12.91 10.33 14.28
N ARG A 29 -11.91 9.45 14.39
CA ARG A 29 -10.94 9.43 15.51
C ARG A 29 -9.92 10.55 15.41
N GLY A 30 -9.60 11.00 14.20
CA GLY A 30 -8.47 11.85 13.86
C GLY A 30 -7.13 11.13 14.01
N LEU A 31 -6.13 11.54 13.22
CA LEU A 31 -4.80 10.93 13.24
C LEU A 31 -3.83 11.61 14.22
N GLY A 32 -3.07 10.81 14.97
CA GLY A 32 -1.97 11.26 15.84
C GLY A 32 -0.70 11.58 15.05
N ARG A 33 0.26 12.31 15.65
CA ARG A 33 1.46 12.80 14.95
C ARG A 33 2.29 11.67 14.29
N TRP A 34 2.39 10.52 14.97
CA TRP A 34 3.12 9.36 14.46
C TRP A 34 2.48 8.76 13.22
N GLU A 35 1.16 8.55 13.24
CA GLU A 35 0.42 7.99 12.10
C GLU A 35 0.45 8.94 10.88
N ARG A 36 0.41 10.27 11.11
CA ARG A 36 0.46 11.29 10.03
C ARG A 36 1.75 11.28 9.20
N ILE A 37 2.86 10.86 9.79
CA ILE A 37 4.15 10.69 9.11
C ILE A 37 4.33 9.23 8.71
N GLY A 38 3.87 8.30 9.54
CA GLY A 38 3.91 6.85 9.30
C GLY A 38 3.23 6.47 7.98
N HIS A 39 1.98 6.89 7.76
CA HIS A 39 1.23 6.45 6.57
C HIS A 39 1.88 6.91 5.24
N PRO A 40 2.38 8.15 5.10
CA PRO A 40 3.17 8.53 3.93
C PRO A 40 4.44 7.70 3.75
N VAL A 41 5.13 7.34 4.84
CA VAL A 41 6.30 6.46 4.79
C VAL A 41 5.91 5.06 4.32
N ASP A 42 4.82 4.48 4.83
CA ASP A 42 4.33 3.17 4.40
C ASP A 42 3.99 3.17 2.91
N THR A 43 3.28 4.20 2.47
CA THR A 43 2.96 4.39 1.05
C THR A 43 4.23 4.46 0.21
N LEU A 44 5.25 5.21 0.66
CA LEU A 44 6.52 5.29 -0.04
C LEU A 44 7.20 3.92 -0.17
N THR A 45 7.16 3.08 0.87
CA THR A 45 7.75 1.72 0.78
C THR A 45 7.05 0.85 -0.26
N VAL A 46 5.73 0.98 -0.43
CA VAL A 46 4.96 0.29 -1.49
C VAL A 46 5.31 0.86 -2.87
N LEU A 47 5.38 2.18 -2.99
CA LEU A 47 5.75 2.85 -4.25
C LEU A 47 7.15 2.45 -4.72
N VAL A 48 8.10 2.21 -3.80
CA VAL A 48 9.42 1.66 -4.15
C VAL A 48 9.28 0.27 -4.77
N CYS A 49 8.44 -0.61 -4.19
CA CYS A 49 8.20 -1.94 -4.75
C CYS A 49 7.58 -1.85 -6.17
N TYR A 50 6.55 -1.04 -6.33
CA TYR A 50 5.92 -0.82 -7.63
C TYR A 50 6.88 -0.16 -8.63
N GLY A 51 7.72 0.77 -8.18
CA GLY A 51 8.76 1.40 -9.00
C GLY A 51 9.76 0.39 -9.54
N ILE A 52 10.22 -0.56 -8.73
CA ILE A 52 11.06 -1.67 -9.19
C ILE A 52 10.33 -2.47 -10.28
N ALA A 53 9.09 -2.88 -10.02
CA ALA A 53 8.30 -3.66 -10.98
C ALA A 53 7.99 -2.92 -12.29
N LEU A 54 7.89 -1.59 -12.26
CA LEU A 54 7.61 -0.77 -13.44
C LEU A 54 8.86 -0.46 -14.27
N LEU A 55 9.99 -0.20 -13.59
CA LEU A 55 11.18 0.39 -14.21
C LEU A 55 12.29 -0.65 -14.47
N ALA A 56 12.38 -1.71 -13.66
CA ALA A 56 13.40 -2.72 -13.83
C ALA A 56 12.94 -3.86 -14.76
N PRO A 57 13.78 -4.33 -15.69
CA PRO A 57 13.52 -5.59 -16.39
C PRO A 57 13.56 -6.74 -15.38
N TYR A 58 12.67 -7.72 -15.57
CA TYR A 58 12.66 -8.91 -14.73
C TYR A 58 14.00 -9.65 -14.82
N SER A 59 14.60 -9.91 -13.67
CA SER A 59 15.82 -10.69 -13.51
C SER A 59 15.88 -11.24 -12.08
N PRO A 60 16.66 -12.30 -11.82
CA PRO A 60 16.83 -12.83 -10.46
C PRO A 60 17.33 -11.77 -9.46
N THR A 61 18.24 -10.89 -9.89
CA THR A 61 18.76 -9.80 -9.05
C THR A 61 17.69 -8.75 -8.75
N ALA A 62 16.92 -8.31 -9.75
CA ALA A 62 15.84 -7.35 -9.54
C ALA A 62 14.73 -7.94 -8.66
N LEU A 63 14.43 -9.24 -8.81
CA LEU A 63 13.49 -9.95 -7.94
C LEU A 63 13.99 -9.99 -6.49
N ALA A 64 15.27 -10.24 -6.25
CA ALA A 64 15.84 -10.21 -4.90
C ALA A 64 15.70 -8.83 -4.24
N TRP A 65 15.96 -7.75 -4.99
CA TRP A 65 15.71 -6.38 -4.52
C TRP A 65 14.24 -6.13 -4.22
N TYR A 66 13.34 -6.53 -5.12
CA TYR A 66 11.90 -6.41 -4.91
C TYR A 66 11.46 -7.13 -3.63
N VAL A 67 11.88 -8.38 -3.43
CA VAL A 67 11.55 -9.17 -2.23
C VAL A 67 12.09 -8.51 -0.96
N GLY A 68 13.32 -7.98 -0.99
CA GLY A 68 13.88 -7.24 0.12
C GLY A 68 13.07 -5.99 0.48
N CYS A 69 12.70 -5.18 -0.53
CA CYS A 69 11.85 -4.01 -0.34
C CYS A 69 10.44 -4.36 0.13
N ALA A 70 9.85 -5.43 -0.41
CA ALA A 70 8.54 -5.92 0.01
C ALA A 70 8.56 -6.39 1.47
N ALA A 71 9.59 -7.16 1.87
CA ALA A 71 9.80 -7.56 3.26
C ALA A 71 9.95 -6.35 4.19
N PHE A 72 10.73 -5.37 3.78
CA PHE A 72 10.86 -4.12 4.52
C PHE A 72 9.52 -3.39 4.63
N SER A 73 8.75 -3.27 3.54
CA SER A 73 7.42 -2.64 3.55
C SER A 73 6.45 -3.34 4.50
N MET A 74 6.44 -4.69 4.48
CA MET A 74 5.63 -5.49 5.41
C MET A 74 6.03 -5.29 6.87
N LEU A 75 7.32 -5.20 7.17
CA LEU A 75 7.78 -4.90 8.52
C LEU A 75 7.48 -3.44 8.91
N CYS A 76 7.59 -2.50 7.97
CA CYS A 76 7.38 -1.09 8.22
C CYS A 76 5.96 -0.81 8.74
N VAL A 77 4.93 -1.41 8.14
CA VAL A 77 3.54 -1.21 8.58
C VAL A 77 3.25 -1.78 9.98
N THR A 78 4.05 -2.75 10.46
CA THR A 78 3.85 -3.30 11.81
C THR A 78 4.19 -2.31 12.93
N LYS A 79 4.96 -1.24 12.63
CA LYS A 79 5.27 -0.19 13.61
C LYS A 79 4.00 0.49 14.15
N ASP A 80 2.93 0.50 13.36
CA ASP A 80 1.70 1.22 13.69
C ASP A 80 0.89 0.49 14.77
N GLU A 81 1.13 -0.80 14.98
CA GLU A 81 0.46 -1.56 16.06
C GLU A 81 0.71 -1.00 17.45
N LEU A 82 1.85 -0.35 17.67
CA LEU A 82 2.15 0.34 18.93
C LEU A 82 1.16 1.47 19.22
N VAL A 83 0.66 2.12 18.17
CA VAL A 83 -0.36 3.16 18.23
C VAL A 83 -1.76 2.55 18.20
N HIS A 84 -2.00 1.60 17.29
CA HIS A 84 -3.30 0.97 17.12
C HIS A 84 -3.80 0.36 18.42
N ALA A 85 -2.95 -0.39 19.13
CA ALA A 85 -3.29 -1.05 20.40
C ALA A 85 -3.83 -0.11 21.49
N ARG A 86 -3.62 1.20 21.35
CA ARG A 86 -4.08 2.22 22.32
C ARG A 86 -5.24 3.06 21.79
N ALA A 87 -5.32 3.24 20.48
CA ALA A 87 -6.18 4.24 19.85
C ALA A 87 -7.36 3.61 19.09
N CYS A 88 -7.20 2.39 18.59
CA CYS A 88 -8.17 1.78 17.69
C CYS A 88 -9.34 1.14 18.43
N SER A 89 -10.53 1.30 17.87
CA SER A 89 -11.69 0.50 18.30
C SER A 89 -11.54 -0.97 17.86
N PRO A 90 -12.29 -1.92 18.43
CA PRO A 90 -12.22 -3.32 17.99
C PRO A 90 -12.48 -3.52 16.49
N GLY A 91 -13.38 -2.73 15.91
CA GLY A 91 -13.67 -2.79 14.46
C GLY A 91 -12.53 -2.26 13.59
N GLU A 92 -11.84 -1.21 14.05
CA GLU A 92 -10.66 -0.65 13.39
C GLU A 92 -9.49 -1.64 13.44
N HIS A 93 -9.25 -2.25 14.60
CA HIS A 93 -8.27 -3.32 14.75
C HIS A 93 -8.52 -4.51 13.83
N TRP A 94 -9.78 -4.95 13.69
CA TRP A 94 -10.12 -6.02 12.75
C TRP A 94 -9.81 -5.62 11.30
N LEU A 95 -10.13 -4.39 10.91
CA LEU A 95 -9.81 -3.88 9.57
C LEU A 95 -8.31 -3.82 9.33
N HIS A 96 -7.52 -3.40 10.32
CA HIS A 96 -6.06 -3.41 10.26
C HIS A 96 -5.48 -4.81 10.13
N ALA A 97 -6.04 -5.80 10.84
CA ALA A 97 -5.65 -7.20 10.66
C ALA A 97 -5.94 -7.69 9.23
N VAL A 98 -7.07 -7.30 8.64
CA VAL A 98 -7.38 -7.60 7.22
C VAL A 98 -6.38 -6.92 6.30
N LEU A 99 -6.02 -5.65 6.55
CA LEU A 99 -5.01 -4.93 5.77
C LEU A 99 -3.63 -5.59 5.86
N PHE A 100 -3.21 -6.08 7.04
CA PHE A 100 -1.96 -6.84 7.17
C PHE A 100 -1.96 -8.16 6.42
N LEU A 101 -3.10 -8.82 6.29
CA LEU A 101 -3.22 -10.03 5.46
C LEU A 101 -3.18 -9.70 3.97
N LEU A 102 -3.83 -8.60 3.56
CA LEU A 102 -3.89 -8.19 2.16
C LEU A 102 -2.55 -7.63 1.65
N HIS A 103 -1.78 -6.94 2.50
CA HIS A 103 -0.51 -6.33 2.11
C HIS A 103 0.50 -7.28 1.44
N PRO A 104 0.90 -8.42 2.05
CA PRO A 104 1.76 -9.41 1.39
C PRO A 104 1.15 -9.96 0.11
N VAL A 105 -0.18 -10.17 0.08
CA VAL A 105 -0.88 -10.74 -1.08
C VAL A 105 -0.88 -9.75 -2.25
N THR A 106 -1.09 -8.46 -2.00
CA THR A 106 -1.03 -7.39 -2.99
C THR A 106 0.39 -7.22 -3.54
N LEU A 107 1.42 -7.24 -2.68
CA LEU A 107 2.81 -7.19 -3.12
C LEU A 107 3.23 -8.45 -3.90
N ALA A 108 2.73 -9.62 -3.53
CA ALA A 108 2.94 -10.84 -4.32
C ALA A 108 2.25 -10.77 -5.68
N ALA A 109 1.01 -10.28 -5.73
CA ALA A 109 0.28 -10.08 -6.99
C ALA A 109 0.99 -9.09 -7.91
N ALA A 110 1.55 -8.00 -7.38
CA ALA A 110 2.38 -7.07 -8.14
C ALA A 110 3.61 -7.74 -8.77
N ALA A 111 4.32 -8.58 -8.00
CA ALA A 111 5.44 -9.37 -8.51
C ALA A 111 5.01 -10.35 -9.60
N LEU A 112 3.88 -11.04 -9.43
CA LEU A 112 3.36 -11.96 -10.45
C LEU A 112 2.96 -11.23 -11.74
N ILE A 113 2.33 -10.05 -11.64
CA ILE A 113 2.02 -9.21 -12.81
C ILE A 113 3.31 -8.77 -13.52
N TRP A 114 4.36 -8.44 -12.77
CA TRP A 114 5.67 -8.08 -13.31
C TRP A 114 6.37 -9.25 -14.00
N MET A 115 6.31 -10.45 -13.42
CA MET A 115 6.91 -11.68 -13.96
C MET A 115 6.19 -12.18 -15.22
N ASP A 116 4.86 -12.09 -15.25
CA ASP A 116 4.02 -12.58 -16.34
C ASP A 116 3.96 -11.60 -17.53
N ALA A 117 4.60 -10.43 -17.42
CA ALA A 117 4.66 -9.44 -18.49
C ALA A 117 5.81 -9.76 -19.46
N PRO A 118 5.57 -10.37 -20.65
CA PRO A 118 6.61 -10.46 -21.67
C PRO A 118 7.08 -9.05 -22.08
N PRO A 119 8.29 -8.90 -22.64
CA PRO A 119 8.76 -7.63 -23.17
C PRO A 119 7.71 -7.00 -24.10
N GLY A 120 7.11 -5.88 -23.70
CA GLY A 120 6.06 -5.19 -24.46
C GLY A 120 4.60 -5.47 -24.04
N ALA A 121 4.35 -6.30 -23.02
CA ALA A 121 3.00 -6.50 -22.49
C ALA A 121 2.46 -5.24 -21.79
N ALA A 122 1.72 -4.44 -22.55
CA ALA A 122 1.21 -3.15 -22.10
C ALA A 122 0.21 -3.26 -20.94
N ALA A 123 -0.64 -4.30 -20.91
CA ALA A 123 -1.74 -4.39 -19.94
C ALA A 123 -1.29 -4.49 -18.47
N GLY A 124 -0.35 -5.39 -18.16
CA GLY A 124 0.18 -5.57 -16.80
C GLY A 124 0.95 -4.33 -16.31
N LYS A 125 1.78 -3.75 -17.19
CA LYS A 125 2.49 -2.49 -16.90
C LYS A 125 1.51 -1.33 -16.68
N SER A 126 0.49 -1.18 -17.51
CA SER A 126 -0.53 -0.14 -17.34
C SER A 126 -1.31 -0.30 -16.04
N PHE A 127 -1.63 -1.54 -15.64
CA PHE A 127 -2.28 -1.80 -14.36
C PHE A 127 -1.38 -1.39 -13.19
N LEU A 128 -0.12 -1.82 -13.17
CA LEU A 128 0.83 -1.44 -12.12
C LEU A 128 1.09 0.08 -12.09
N ALA A 129 1.12 0.73 -13.26
CA ALA A 129 1.25 2.19 -13.34
C ALA A 129 0.03 2.91 -12.77
N GLY A 130 -1.18 2.38 -13.03
CA GLY A 130 -2.41 2.84 -12.41
C GLY A 130 -2.40 2.66 -10.89
N ALA A 131 -2.02 1.47 -10.41
CA ALA A 131 -1.88 1.20 -8.97
C ALA A 131 -0.86 2.13 -8.32
N PHE A 132 0.31 2.33 -8.93
CA PHE A 132 1.31 3.31 -8.50
C PHE A 132 0.72 4.71 -8.41
N GLY A 133 0.05 5.17 -9.47
CA GLY A 133 -0.55 6.51 -9.51
C GLY A 133 -1.61 6.71 -8.44
N VAL A 134 -2.50 5.73 -8.24
CA VAL A 134 -3.55 5.77 -7.20
C VAL A 134 -2.92 5.76 -5.80
N SER A 135 -1.96 4.88 -5.52
CA SER A 135 -1.27 4.85 -4.22
C SER A 135 -0.50 6.14 -3.96
N ALA A 136 0.17 6.71 -4.96
CA ALA A 136 0.87 7.97 -4.84
C ALA A 136 -0.09 9.13 -4.57
N ALA A 137 -1.21 9.18 -5.27
CA ALA A 137 -2.25 10.19 -5.04
C ALA A 137 -2.85 10.05 -3.63
N PHE A 138 -3.10 8.83 -3.16
CA PHE A 138 -3.61 8.57 -1.82
C PHE A 138 -2.60 8.97 -0.73
N GLY A 139 -1.33 8.60 -0.87
CA GLY A 139 -0.27 9.00 0.06
C GLY A 139 -0.05 10.51 0.09
N LEU A 140 -0.11 11.18 -1.06
CA LEU A 140 -0.04 12.65 -1.14
C LEU A 140 -1.26 13.28 -0.47
N TYR A 141 -2.46 12.75 -0.70
CA TYR A 141 -3.67 13.18 0.00
C TYR A 141 -3.48 13.03 1.52
N GLN A 142 -3.02 11.90 2.04
CA GLN A 142 -2.83 11.71 3.47
C GLN A 142 -1.78 12.67 4.04
N LEU A 143 -0.66 12.84 3.33
CA LEU A 143 0.39 13.77 3.71
C LEU A 143 -0.16 15.20 3.83
N LEU A 144 -0.84 15.70 2.79
CA LEU A 144 -1.34 17.07 2.74
C LEU A 144 -2.54 17.30 3.67
N TYR A 145 -3.54 16.42 3.62
CA TYR A 145 -4.77 16.58 4.39
C TYR A 145 -4.48 16.58 5.89
N TRP A 146 -3.69 15.63 6.38
CA TRP A 146 -3.46 15.50 7.82
C TRP A 146 -2.38 16.41 8.38
N ASN A 147 -1.38 16.80 7.58
CA ASN A 147 -0.30 17.66 8.07
C ASN A 147 -0.49 19.14 7.74
N VAL A 148 -1.21 19.48 6.67
CA VAL A 148 -1.39 20.87 6.22
C VAL A 148 -2.80 21.37 6.44
N TRP A 149 -3.84 20.63 6.03
CA TRP A 149 -5.23 21.12 6.10
C TRP A 149 -5.95 20.85 7.41
N ARG A 150 -5.69 19.70 8.05
CA ARG A 150 -6.26 19.32 9.35
C ARG A 150 -5.17 19.12 10.43
N PRO A 151 -4.29 20.11 10.66
CA PRO A 151 -3.38 20.06 11.80
C PRO A 151 -4.23 20.02 13.08
N ARG A 152 -4.02 19.01 13.94
CA ARG A 152 -4.56 19.07 15.30
C ARG A 152 -3.82 20.20 16.04
N PRO A 153 -4.48 20.93 16.96
CA PRO A 153 -3.77 21.83 17.88
C PRO A 153 -2.67 21.04 18.60
N ALA A 154 -1.52 21.69 18.79
CA ALA A 154 -0.31 21.10 19.33
C ALA A 154 -0.55 20.34 20.64
#